data_AF-A0A3D4IH12-F1
#
_entry.id   AF-A0A3D4IH12-F1
#
_cell.length_a   1.000
_cell.length_b   1.000
_cell.length_c   1.000
_cell.angle_alpha   90.00
_cell.angle_beta   90.00
_cell.angle_gamma   90.00
#
_symmetry.space_group_name_H-M   'P 1'
#
loop_
_entity.id
_entity.type
_entity.pdbx_description
1 polymer ?
#
loop_
_entity_poly.entity_id
_entity_poly.type
_entity_poly.pdbx_seq_one_letter_code
_entity_poly.pdbx_strand_id
1 'polypeptide(L)'
;PIAHCPLPIDPVSPLCSLCLCGEVGIFAGPNQSASRSLMGRFVPPEKESEFYGFFAFSGKATSFLGPFLFGNVTILVEQLFAGKAPFAPQRAGIAVLIVLFALGWILLRRVDEEEGMALAKIPDETLKKNM
;
A
#
# COMPACT_ATOMS: atom_id res chain seq x y z
N PRO A 1 -1.85 -43.93 -17.85
CA PRO A 1 -3.08 -44.50 -17.25
C PRO A 1 -3.52 -43.71 -16.01
N ILE A 2 -4.32 -42.68 -16.26
CA ILE A 2 -5.45 -42.22 -15.44
C ILE A 2 -5.22 -42.16 -13.91
N ALA A 3 -4.34 -41.27 -13.45
CA ALA A 3 -4.43 -40.75 -12.10
C ALA A 3 -5.60 -39.74 -12.07
N HIS A 4 -6.83 -40.26 -12.03
CA HIS A 4 -7.99 -39.53 -11.55
C HIS A 4 -7.69 -39.16 -10.10
N CYS A 5 -7.09 -38.00 -9.89
CA CYS A 5 -7.24 -37.29 -8.63
C CYS A 5 -8.65 -36.68 -8.70
N PRO A 6 -9.62 -37.14 -7.90
CA PRO A 6 -10.80 -36.33 -7.68
C PRO A 6 -10.26 -35.17 -6.87
N LEU A 7 -10.13 -33.98 -7.47
CA LEU A 7 -9.97 -32.76 -6.71
C LEU A 7 -11.38 -32.36 -6.26
N PRO A 8 -11.82 -32.71 -5.03
CA PRO A 8 -12.76 -31.83 -4.38
C PRO A 8 -12.01 -30.51 -4.23
N ILE A 9 -12.63 -29.43 -4.66
CA ILE A 9 -12.14 -28.08 -4.38
C ILE A 9 -12.43 -27.88 -2.89
N ASP A 10 -11.54 -28.31 -2.01
CA ASP A 10 -11.61 -28.05 -0.58
C ASP A 10 -10.93 -26.70 -0.28
N PRO A 11 -11.69 -25.68 0.16
CA PRO A 11 -11.21 -24.29 0.30
C PRO A 11 -10.23 -24.06 1.48
N VAL A 12 -9.60 -25.11 2.02
CA VAL A 12 -8.84 -25.06 3.30
C VAL A 12 -7.54 -25.87 3.25
N SER A 13 -7.05 -26.32 2.09
CA SER A 13 -5.78 -27.06 2.06
C SER A 13 -4.59 -26.12 2.37
N PRO A 14 -3.76 -26.42 3.40
CA PRO A 14 -2.66 -25.54 3.81
C PRO A 14 -1.59 -25.37 2.74
N LEU A 15 -1.49 -26.31 1.79
CA LEU A 15 -0.65 -26.18 0.60
C LEU A 15 -1.10 -25.03 -0.33
N CYS A 16 -2.41 -24.84 -0.52
CA CYS A 16 -2.96 -23.81 -1.39
C CYS A 16 -2.77 -22.41 -0.78
N SER A 17 -2.92 -22.28 0.55
CA SER A 17 -2.61 -21.04 1.29
C SER A 17 -1.11 -20.68 1.24
N LEU A 18 -0.20 -21.65 1.29
CA LEU A 18 1.24 -21.37 1.17
C LEU A 18 1.62 -20.91 -0.24
N CYS A 19 1.04 -21.53 -1.28
CA CYS A 19 1.28 -21.14 -2.68
C CYS A 19 0.79 -19.71 -2.98
N LEU A 20 -0.42 -19.35 -2.52
CA LEU A 20 -0.98 -18.00 -2.71
C LEU A 20 -0.19 -16.92 -1.93
N CYS A 21 0.30 -17.23 -0.73
CA CYS A 21 1.17 -16.33 0.01
C CYS A 21 2.52 -16.10 -0.66
N GLY A 22 3.04 -17.10 -1.39
CA GLY A 22 4.29 -16.98 -2.14
C GLY A 22 4.22 -15.92 -3.23
N GLU A 23 3.14 -15.90 -4.00
CA GLU A 23 2.96 -14.97 -5.11
C GLU A 23 2.81 -13.52 -4.63
N VAL A 24 1.97 -13.29 -3.61
CA VAL A 24 1.80 -11.94 -3.04
C VAL A 24 3.08 -11.49 -2.33
N GLY A 25 3.78 -12.39 -1.65
CA GLY A 25 5.04 -12.09 -0.95
C GLY A 25 6.16 -11.64 -1.89
N ILE A 26 6.23 -12.19 -3.11
CA ILE A 26 7.24 -11.82 -4.11
C ILE A 26 7.09 -10.37 -4.56
N PHE A 27 5.87 -9.83 -4.67
CA PHE A 27 5.64 -8.44 -5.07
C PHE A 27 5.58 -7.48 -3.87
N ALA A 28 4.98 -7.92 -2.75
CA ALA A 28 4.85 -7.09 -1.56
C ALA A 28 6.18 -6.88 -0.82
N GLY A 29 7.07 -7.89 -0.84
CA GLY A 29 8.37 -7.85 -0.16
C GLY A 29 9.31 -6.75 -0.70
N PRO A 30 9.57 -6.69 -2.02
CA PRO A 30 10.39 -5.65 -2.61
C PRO A 30 9.84 -4.24 -2.36
N ASN A 31 8.53 -4.05 -2.47
CA ASN A 31 7.90 -2.74 -2.22
C ASN A 31 8.09 -2.28 -0.77
N GLN A 32 7.92 -3.19 0.20
CA GLN A 32 8.11 -2.87 1.61
C GLN A 32 9.58 -2.57 1.96
N SER A 33 10.52 -3.31 1.36
CA SER A 33 11.96 -3.09 1.57
C SER A 33 12.45 -1.80 0.92
N ALA A 34 11.98 -1.49 -0.30
CA ALA A 34 12.34 -0.26 -1.02
C ALA A 34 11.91 0.98 -0.24
N SER A 35 10.70 0.99 0.34
CA SER A 35 10.20 2.11 1.14
C SER A 35 11.08 2.37 2.39
N ARG A 36 11.49 1.32 3.10
CA ARG A 36 12.39 1.46 4.26
C ARG A 36 13.80 1.92 3.85
N SER A 37 14.32 1.40 2.73
CA SER A 37 15.65 1.80 2.22
C SER A 37 15.67 3.26 1.77
N LEU A 38 14.62 3.73 1.08
CA LEU A 38 14.49 5.12 0.67
C LEU A 38 14.38 6.05 1.89
N MET A 39 13.57 5.67 2.88
CA MET A 39 13.44 6.42 4.13
C MET A 39 14.80 6.60 4.81
N GLY A 40 15.61 5.54 4.92
CA GLY A 40 16.95 5.63 5.51
C GLY A 40 17.90 6.59 4.78
N ARG A 41 17.64 6.93 3.51
CA ARG A 41 18.43 7.90 2.74
C ARG A 41 17.93 9.33 2.87
N PHE A 42 16.67 9.53 3.22
CA PHE A 42 16.02 10.86 3.31
C PHE A 42 15.99 11.41 4.74
N VAL A 43 16.25 10.55 5.73
CA VAL A 43 16.14 10.92 7.13
C VAL A 43 17.49 11.41 7.66
N PRO A 44 17.56 12.62 8.21
CA PRO A 44 18.77 13.11 8.87
C PRO A 44 19.00 12.35 10.19
N PRO A 45 20.26 12.06 10.57
CA PRO A 45 20.60 11.23 11.73
C PRO A 45 20.07 11.79 13.06
N GLU A 46 19.90 13.11 13.14
CA GLU A 46 19.42 13.82 14.34
C GLU A 46 17.91 13.66 14.57
N LYS A 47 17.13 13.33 13.52
CA LYS A 47 15.66 13.22 13.59
C LYS A 47 15.14 11.83 13.23
N GLU A 48 15.99 10.82 13.27
CA GLU A 48 15.60 9.45 12.92
C GLU A 48 14.34 8.98 13.64
N SER A 49 14.24 9.22 14.94
CA SER A 49 13.11 8.79 15.76
C SER A 49 11.78 9.44 15.35
N GLU A 50 11.78 10.72 14.98
CA GLU A 50 10.58 11.45 14.57
C GLU A 50 10.08 10.96 13.21
N PHE A 51 10.99 10.84 12.24
CA PHE A 51 10.69 10.38 10.89
C PHE A 51 10.23 8.92 10.85
N TYR A 52 10.91 8.01 11.57
CA TYR A 52 10.46 6.62 11.71
C TYR A 52 9.17 6.51 12.53
N GLY A 53 8.94 7.40 13.49
CA GLY A 53 7.68 7.53 14.23
C GLY A 53 6.51 7.86 13.31
N PHE A 54 6.67 8.89 12.46
CA PHE A 54 5.68 9.25 11.43
C PHE A 54 5.45 8.14 10.40
N PHE A 55 6.51 7.45 9.96
CA PHE A 55 6.40 6.31 9.06
C PHE A 55 5.56 5.17 9.67
N ALA A 56 5.85 4.81 10.93
CA ALA A 56 5.10 3.78 11.64
C ALA A 56 3.65 4.20 11.91
N PHE A 57 3.42 5.48 12.23
CA PHE A 57 2.07 6.03 12.40
C PHE A 57 1.27 5.99 11.09
N SER A 58 1.85 6.42 9.98
CA SER A 58 1.22 6.38 8.64
C SER A 58 0.80 4.97 8.26
N GLY A 59 1.64 3.97 8.55
CA GLY A 59 1.32 2.55 8.35
C GLY A 59 0.07 2.12 9.13
N LYS A 60 0.02 2.42 10.44
CA LYS A 60 -1.15 2.12 11.28
C LYS A 60 -2.39 2.90 10.85
N ALA A 61 -2.26 4.19 10.52
CA ALA A 61 -3.34 5.03 10.05
C ALA A 61 -3.96 4.46 8.77
N THR A 62 -3.14 3.97 7.84
CA THR A 62 -3.59 3.33 6.60
C THR A 62 -4.34 2.03 6.87
N SER A 63 -3.97 1.25 7.90
CA SER A 63 -4.70 0.04 8.29
C SER A 63 -6.14 0.32 8.76
N PHE A 64 -6.40 1.49 9.35
CA PHE A 64 -7.76 1.92 9.69
C PHE A 64 -8.46 2.59 8.52
N LEU A 65 -7.74 3.45 7.79
CA LEU A 65 -8.28 4.23 6.68
C LEU A 65 -8.69 3.36 5.49
N GLY A 66 -7.96 2.28 5.21
CA GLY A 66 -8.25 1.36 4.11
C GLY A 66 -9.66 0.76 4.18
N PRO A 67 -10.01 0.00 5.24
CA PRO A 67 -11.36 -0.54 5.44
C PRO A 67 -12.44 0.55 5.54
N PHE A 68 -12.11 1.69 6.17
CA PHE A 68 -13.05 2.81 6.29
C PHE A 68 -13.40 3.41 4.92
N LEU A 69 -12.41 3.72 4.09
CA LEU A 69 -12.61 4.20 2.73
C LEU A 69 -13.28 3.15 1.86
N PHE A 70 -12.88 1.88 2.00
CA PHE A 70 -13.49 0.77 1.28
C PHE A 70 -14.99 0.68 1.54
N GLY A 71 -15.41 0.74 2.80
CA GLY A 71 -16.83 0.71 3.18
C GLY A 71 -17.60 1.91 2.61
N ASN A 72 -17.09 3.13 2.80
CA ASN A 72 -17.75 4.34 2.32
C ASN A 72 -17.86 4.39 0.79
N VAL A 73 -16.79 4.04 0.06
CA VAL A 73 -16.79 4.05 -1.40
C VAL A 73 -17.65 2.93 -1.96
N THR A 74 -17.69 1.75 -1.31
CA THR A 74 -18.60 0.67 -1.72
C THR A 74 -20.05 1.12 -1.65
N ILE A 75 -20.46 1.79 -0.55
CA ILE A 75 -21.80 2.34 -0.41
C ILE A 75 -22.07 3.41 -1.48
N LEU A 76 -21.14 4.35 -1.72
CA LEU A 76 -21.32 5.38 -2.74
C LEU A 76 -21.44 4.82 -4.17
N VAL A 77 -20.61 3.84 -4.52
CA VAL A 77 -20.64 3.17 -5.82
C VAL A 77 -21.92 2.37 -5.98
N GLU A 78 -22.39 1.69 -4.93
CA GLU A 78 -23.67 1.01 -4.93
C GLU A 78 -24.83 1.98 -5.20
N GLN A 79 -24.83 3.16 -4.56
CA GLN A 79 -25.83 4.20 -4.80
C GLN A 79 -25.77 4.80 -6.22
N LEU A 80 -24.57 5.03 -6.76
CA LEU A 80 -24.36 5.62 -8.10
C LEU A 80 -24.62 4.65 -9.25
N PHE A 81 -24.42 3.34 -9.05
CA PHE A 81 -24.55 2.30 -10.07
C PHE A 81 -25.75 1.36 -9.85
N ALA A 82 -26.65 1.71 -8.91
CA ALA A 82 -27.90 1.00 -8.61
C ALA A 82 -28.75 0.79 -9.88
N GLY A 83 -28.64 -0.39 -10.48
CA GLY A 83 -29.50 -0.83 -11.59
C GLY A 83 -28.83 -1.33 -12.87
N LYS A 84 -27.48 -1.29 -13.02
CA LYS A 84 -26.81 -1.74 -14.27
C LYS A 84 -25.97 -3.02 -14.19
N ALA A 85 -25.69 -3.57 -13.00
CA ALA A 85 -24.82 -4.74 -12.89
C ALA A 85 -25.31 -5.77 -11.86
N PRO A 86 -25.78 -6.97 -12.28
CA PRO A 86 -26.28 -8.01 -11.37
C PRO A 86 -25.20 -8.76 -10.55
N PHE A 87 -23.94 -8.31 -10.57
CA PHE A 87 -22.78 -8.98 -9.92
C PHE A 87 -21.91 -8.00 -9.07
N ALA A 88 -22.53 -7.01 -8.43
CA ALA A 88 -21.86 -5.78 -7.98
C ALA A 88 -20.91 -5.82 -6.75
N PRO A 89 -21.09 -6.63 -5.69
CA PRO A 89 -20.34 -6.39 -4.44
C PRO A 89 -18.84 -6.68 -4.54
N GLN A 90 -18.43 -7.75 -5.25
CA GLN A 90 -17.02 -8.09 -5.43
C GLN A 90 -16.25 -7.07 -6.31
N ARG A 91 -16.93 -6.51 -7.32
CA ARG A 91 -16.32 -5.60 -8.30
C ARG A 91 -16.18 -4.18 -7.76
N ALA A 92 -17.10 -3.75 -6.88
CA ALA A 92 -17.01 -2.47 -6.19
C ALA A 92 -15.71 -2.37 -5.38
N GLY A 93 -15.29 -3.46 -4.73
CA GLY A 93 -14.03 -3.48 -3.98
C GLY A 93 -12.78 -3.29 -4.84
N ILE A 94 -12.77 -3.84 -6.06
CA ILE A 94 -11.67 -3.63 -7.02
C ILE A 94 -11.62 -2.15 -7.47
N ALA A 95 -12.78 -1.50 -7.62
CA ALA A 95 -12.84 -0.09 -8.00
C ALA A 95 -12.18 0.82 -6.95
N VAL A 96 -12.37 0.54 -5.65
CA VAL A 96 -11.69 1.27 -4.56
C VAL A 96 -10.17 1.14 -4.68
N LEU A 97 -9.67 -0.08 -4.91
CA LEU A 97 -8.24 -0.34 -5.06
C LEU A 97 -7.67 0.45 -6.24
N ILE A 98 -8.36 0.47 -7.39
CA ILE A 98 -7.95 1.22 -8.58
C ILE A 98 -7.84 2.71 -8.26
N VAL A 99 -8.83 3.31 -7.58
CA VAL A 99 -8.78 4.73 -7.20
C VAL A 99 -7.62 5.00 -6.24
N LEU A 100 -7.41 4.14 -5.24
CA LEU A 100 -6.33 4.30 -4.27
C LEU A 100 -4.94 4.20 -4.93
N PHE A 101 -4.76 3.24 -5.85
CA PHE A 101 -3.54 3.11 -6.64
C PHE A 101 -3.31 4.31 -7.56
N ALA A 102 -4.35 4.82 -8.21
CA ALA A 102 -4.25 6.01 -9.06
C ALA A 102 -3.86 7.25 -8.25
N LEU A 103 -4.46 7.44 -7.08
CA LEU A 103 -4.12 8.53 -6.16
C LEU A 103 -2.68 8.41 -5.68
N GLY A 104 -2.25 7.21 -5.28
CA GLY A 104 -0.87 6.93 -4.88
C GLY A 104 0.14 7.19 -5.99
N TRP A 105 -0.18 6.79 -7.22
CA TRP A 105 0.64 7.06 -8.41
C TRP A 105 0.81 8.55 -8.69
N ILE A 106 -0.27 9.34 -8.59
CA ILE A 106 -0.22 10.80 -8.77
C ILE A 106 0.63 11.45 -7.66
N LEU A 107 0.54 10.95 -6.44
CA LEU A 107 1.30 11.48 -5.30
C LEU A 107 2.80 11.17 -5.45
N LEU A 108 3.16 9.94 -5.84
CA LEU A 108 4.55 9.55 -6.07
C LEU A 108 5.21 10.35 -7.20
N ARG A 109 4.45 10.81 -8.20
CA ARG A 109 4.98 11.72 -9.23
C ARG A 109 5.47 13.07 -8.70
N ARG A 110 5.08 13.46 -7.49
CA ARG A 110 5.52 14.72 -6.85
C ARG A 110 6.74 14.56 -5.94
N VAL A 111 7.21 13.33 -5.72
CA VAL A 111 8.42 13.09 -4.93
C VAL A 111 9.64 13.31 -5.81
N ASP A 112 10.46 14.28 -5.44
CA ASP A 112 11.81 14.48 -5.98
C ASP A 112 12.82 13.83 -5.01
N GLU A 113 13.57 12.85 -5.51
CA GLU A 113 14.53 12.12 -4.69
C GLU A 113 15.85 12.86 -4.49
N GLU A 114 16.24 13.73 -5.43
CA GLU A 114 17.49 14.48 -5.37
C GLU A 114 17.41 15.56 -4.30
N GLU A 115 16.28 16.27 -4.24
CA GLU A 115 16.03 17.30 -3.22
C GLU A 115 15.93 16.68 -1.81
N GLY A 116 15.25 15.54 -1.66
CA GLY A 116 15.13 14.83 -0.38
C GLY A 116 16.47 14.40 0.20
N MET A 117 17.38 13.89 -0.64
CA MET A 117 18.72 13.52 -0.19
C MET A 117 19.64 14.72 0.07
N ALA A 118 19.44 15.84 -0.64
CA ALA A 118 20.18 17.07 -0.40
C ALA A 118 19.85 17.65 0.98
N LEU A 119 18.56 17.69 1.33
CA LEU A 119 18.08 18.17 2.63
C LEU A 119 18.52 17.28 3.79
N ALA A 120 18.57 15.96 3.61
CA ALA A 120 19.03 15.03 4.64
C ALA A 120 20.51 15.23 5.05
N LYS A 121 21.34 15.80 4.17
CA LYS A 121 22.77 16.08 4.43
C LYS A 121 23.03 17.41 5.11
N ILE A 122 22.07 18.34 5.09
CA ILE A 122 22.24 19.67 5.66
C ILE A 122 21.87 19.61 7.15
N PRO A 123 22.76 20.03 8.08
CA PRO A 123 22.39 20.17 9.48
C PRO A 123 21.23 21.18 9.61
N ASP A 124 20.17 20.82 10.34
CA ASP A 124 18.93 21.60 10.47
C ASP A 124 19.18 23.06 10.93
N GLU A 125 20.25 23.28 11.69
CA GLU A 125 20.70 24.60 12.14
C GLU A 125 21.04 25.55 10.96
N THR A 126 21.49 24.99 9.84
CA THR A 126 21.86 25.72 8.62
C THR A 126 20.65 26.08 7.75
N LEU A 127 19.57 25.28 7.80
CA LEU A 127 18.34 25.55 7.03
C LEU A 127 17.54 26.69 7.64
N LYS A 128 17.38 26.71 8.97
CA LYS A 128 16.69 27.80 9.67
C LYS A 128 17.38 29.17 9.58
N LYS A 129 18.67 29.20 9.24
CA LYS A 129 19.44 30.46 9.11
C LYS A 129 19.32 31.10 7.74
N ASN A 130 18.89 30.35 6.72
CA ASN A 130 18.77 30.80 5.33
C ASN A 130 17.31 30.95 4.85
N MET A 131 16.34 30.64 5.70
CA MET A 131 14.92 31.01 5.56
C MET A 131 14.60 32.18 6.49
#